data_AF-X5DYB7-F1
#
_entry.id   AF-X5DYB7-F1
#
_cell.length_a   1.000
_cell.length_b   1.000
_cell.length_c   1.000
_cell.angle_alpha   90.00
_cell.angle_beta   90.00
_cell.angle_gamma   90.00
#
_symmetry.space_group_name_H-M   'P 1'
#
loop_
_entity.id
_entity.type
_entity.pdbx_description
1 polymer ?
#
loop_
_entity_poly.entity_id
_entity_poly.type
_entity_poly.pdbx_seq_one_letter_code
_entity_poly.pdbx_strand_id
1 'polypeptide(L)'
;MKRAFMHEGKEDRSLEFAHPGKPCDEARLANIESTLGKVLPPRYREVIMTTGGGILGINTRVILDSHSSSRDDEVFHIDQMWGNGATTNGSDNNIDSVVPFLADEYQIPDSVLLFATSNSGMHGYFVINYYLEGYPPGSVLYVDDEINGQITKISDTFDQFIGNVQQDTESPSGRDYGTPQLTPVEGAKKGALSEDLIRMVDTAPVRDAEELVRAAAAQKVSQEKPYAIGSDENSKILLDIFMWLLSGYRPVWNFDDFAFGRKETSSPNFDTIIKDCFSTGENYMGFNYSRFKLNMWWDDRVGNGFLVNSGQGYQFKEDYLNSLFNTLRETL
;
A
#
# COMPACT_ATOMS: atom_id res chain seq x y z
N MET A 1 -22.91 46.07 28.03
CA MET A 1 -21.76 45.45 27.36
C MET A 1 -22.25 44.17 26.67
N LYS A 2 -22.62 44.27 25.38
CA LYS A 2 -23.02 43.11 24.57
C LYS A 2 -21.74 42.49 23.99
N ARG A 3 -21.38 41.27 24.38
CA ARG A 3 -20.34 40.49 23.67
C ARG A 3 -21.00 39.89 22.43
N ALA A 4 -20.50 40.29 21.27
CA ALA A 4 -20.85 39.72 19.98
C ALA A 4 -20.31 38.29 19.93
N PHE A 5 -21.19 37.33 19.66
CA PHE A 5 -20.80 36.03 19.14
C PHE A 5 -20.37 36.26 17.69
N MET A 6 -19.08 36.18 17.41
CA MET A 6 -18.59 35.97 16.05
C MET A 6 -18.91 34.52 15.71
N HIS A 7 -19.80 34.32 14.73
CA HIS A 7 -19.80 33.10 13.94
C HIS A 7 -18.50 33.12 13.12
N GLU A 8 -17.52 32.32 13.52
CA GLU A 8 -16.44 31.93 12.62
C GLU A 8 -17.05 31.09 11.50
N GLY A 9 -16.87 31.55 10.27
CA GLY A 9 -17.31 30.83 9.08
C GLY A 9 -16.57 29.51 8.98
N LYS A 10 -17.28 28.45 8.59
CA LYS A 10 -16.66 27.22 8.11
C LYS A 10 -15.78 27.59 6.91
N GLU A 11 -14.46 27.65 7.10
CA GLU A 11 -13.51 27.70 6.00
C GLU A 11 -13.73 26.48 5.11
N ASP A 12 -13.84 26.73 3.79
CA ASP A 12 -13.84 25.67 2.78
C ASP A 12 -12.44 25.04 2.77
N ARG A 13 -12.25 24.01 3.58
CA ARG A 13 -10.99 23.27 3.66
C ARG A 13 -10.94 22.31 2.47
N SER A 14 -10.23 22.70 1.43
CA SER A 14 -9.90 21.81 0.32
C SER A 14 -9.01 20.67 0.82
N LEU A 15 -9.33 19.42 0.46
CA LEU A 15 -8.45 18.27 0.66
C LEU A 15 -7.16 18.48 -0.13
N GLU A 16 -6.01 18.49 0.55
CA GLU A 16 -4.72 18.47 -0.14
C GLU A 16 -4.15 17.04 -0.17
N PHE A 17 -3.78 16.61 -1.38
CA PHE A 17 -3.13 15.33 -1.64
C PHE A 17 -1.63 15.55 -1.83
N ALA A 18 -0.81 14.79 -1.11
CA ALA A 18 0.64 14.77 -1.32
C ALA A 18 0.99 14.18 -2.70
N HIS A 19 0.26 13.14 -3.11
CA HIS A 19 0.35 12.58 -4.45
C HIS A 19 -1.06 12.40 -5.04
N PRO A 20 -1.61 13.44 -5.71
CA PRO A 20 -2.93 13.35 -6.31
C PRO A 20 -2.94 12.35 -7.47
N GLY A 21 -4.12 11.80 -7.75
CA GLY A 21 -4.43 11.03 -8.95
C GLY A 21 -4.54 11.90 -10.20
N LYS A 22 -5.38 11.46 -11.14
CA LYS A 22 -5.71 12.21 -12.35
C LYS A 22 -7.17 12.68 -12.30
N PRO A 23 -7.41 13.99 -12.37
CA PRO A 23 -8.75 14.54 -12.58
C PRO A 23 -9.43 13.88 -13.79
N CYS A 24 -10.76 13.76 -13.76
CA CYS A 24 -11.52 13.18 -14.86
C CYS A 24 -12.79 13.98 -15.17
N ASP A 25 -13.37 13.71 -16.33
CA ASP A 25 -14.64 14.28 -16.73
C ASP A 25 -15.83 13.41 -16.26
N GLU A 26 -17.04 13.91 -16.50
CA GLU A 26 -18.28 13.18 -16.18
C GLU A 26 -18.42 11.86 -16.93
N ALA A 27 -17.88 11.76 -18.15
CA ALA A 27 -17.96 10.52 -18.92
C ALA A 27 -17.14 9.41 -18.25
N ARG A 28 -15.93 9.73 -17.78
CA ARG A 28 -15.10 8.80 -17.01
C ARG A 28 -15.72 8.48 -15.66
N LEU A 29 -16.27 9.48 -14.97
CA LEU A 29 -16.92 9.27 -13.68
C LEU A 29 -18.14 8.34 -13.79
N ALA A 30 -18.97 8.51 -14.81
CA ALA A 30 -20.10 7.62 -15.08
C ALA A 30 -19.65 6.19 -15.40
N ASN A 31 -18.52 6.03 -16.09
CA ASN A 31 -17.92 4.71 -16.33
C ASN A 31 -17.44 4.05 -15.02
N ILE A 32 -16.82 4.82 -14.12
CA ILE A 32 -16.43 4.36 -12.78
C ILE A 32 -17.65 3.88 -12.00
N GLU A 33 -18.70 4.70 -11.90
CA GLU A 33 -19.95 4.34 -11.20
C GLU A 33 -20.62 3.10 -11.79
N SER A 34 -20.62 2.98 -13.13
CA SER A 34 -21.15 1.81 -13.83
C SER A 34 -20.36 0.54 -13.52
N THR A 35 -19.03 0.63 -13.45
CA THR A 35 -18.15 -0.51 -13.15
C THR A 35 -18.31 -0.96 -11.70
N LEU A 36 -18.42 -0.01 -10.76
CA LEU A 36 -18.64 -0.29 -9.34
C LEU A 36 -20.07 -0.75 -9.02
N GLY A 37 -21.03 -0.52 -9.92
CA GLY A 37 -22.45 -0.73 -9.68
C GLY A 37 -23.01 0.17 -8.56
N LYS A 38 -22.36 1.31 -8.30
CA LYS A 38 -22.65 2.22 -7.18
C LYS A 38 -22.55 3.68 -7.62
N VAL A 39 -23.50 4.49 -7.19
CA VAL A 39 -23.48 5.95 -7.43
C VAL A 39 -22.67 6.62 -6.34
N LEU A 40 -21.60 7.32 -6.70
CA LEU A 40 -20.71 7.96 -5.74
C LEU A 40 -21.39 9.19 -5.10
N PRO A 41 -21.15 9.47 -3.80
CA PRO A 41 -21.64 10.68 -3.17
C PRO A 41 -21.20 11.95 -3.92
N PRO A 42 -22.03 13.01 -4.02
CA PRO A 42 -21.71 14.22 -4.79
C PRO A 42 -20.35 14.85 -4.45
N ARG A 43 -20.02 14.95 -3.15
CA ARG A 43 -18.72 15.49 -2.73
C ARG A 43 -17.54 14.56 -3.10
N TYR A 44 -17.76 13.24 -3.15
CA TYR A 44 -16.73 12.31 -3.60
C TYR A 44 -16.51 12.39 -5.13
N ARG A 45 -17.60 12.55 -5.89
CA ARG A 45 -17.55 12.83 -7.34
C ARG A 45 -16.70 14.07 -7.61
N GLU A 46 -16.93 15.15 -6.87
CA GLU A 46 -16.15 16.38 -6.96
C GLU A 46 -14.66 16.15 -6.68
N VAL A 47 -14.31 15.41 -5.62
CA VAL A 47 -12.91 15.06 -5.32
C VAL A 47 -12.27 14.30 -6.48
N ILE A 48 -12.92 13.26 -7.01
CA ILE A 48 -12.36 12.49 -8.14
C ILE A 48 -12.24 13.35 -9.40
N MET A 49 -13.22 14.19 -9.70
CA MET A 49 -13.18 15.05 -10.88
C MET A 49 -12.14 16.17 -10.79
N THR A 50 -11.82 16.64 -9.58
CA THR A 50 -10.90 17.78 -9.37
C THR A 50 -9.46 17.35 -9.11
N THR A 51 -9.24 16.25 -8.39
CA THR A 51 -7.90 15.78 -8.01
C THR A 51 -7.61 14.36 -8.46
N GLY A 52 -8.64 13.58 -8.79
CA GLY A 52 -8.51 12.14 -9.01
C GLY A 52 -8.34 11.34 -7.72
N GLY A 53 -8.58 11.92 -6.54
CA GLY A 53 -8.21 11.32 -5.26
C GLY A 53 -6.69 11.28 -5.08
N GLY A 54 -6.17 10.26 -4.38
CA GLY A 54 -4.74 10.00 -4.25
C GLY A 54 -4.27 9.81 -2.81
N ILE A 55 -2.96 9.93 -2.62
CA ILE A 55 -2.31 9.77 -1.32
C ILE A 55 -2.30 11.11 -0.58
N LEU A 56 -2.81 11.13 0.65
CA LEU A 56 -2.84 12.29 1.52
C LEU A 56 -1.52 12.44 2.27
N GLY A 57 -1.30 13.60 2.89
CA GLY A 57 -0.12 13.81 3.74
C GLY A 57 -0.17 12.95 5.01
N ILE A 58 1.00 12.56 5.51
CA ILE A 58 1.17 11.66 6.69
C ILE A 58 0.43 12.11 7.97
N ASN A 59 0.10 13.40 8.08
CA ASN A 59 -0.59 13.99 9.22
C ASN A 59 -2.09 14.23 8.96
N THR A 60 -2.67 13.57 7.95
CA THR A 60 -4.10 13.72 7.66
C THR A 60 -4.92 12.81 8.55
N ARG A 61 -5.88 13.41 9.27
CA ARG A 61 -6.73 12.73 10.24
C ARG A 61 -8.19 13.10 10.08
N VAL A 62 -9.06 12.26 10.61
CA VAL A 62 -10.49 12.52 10.79
C VAL A 62 -10.76 12.56 12.27
N ILE A 63 -11.41 13.64 12.70
CA ILE A 63 -11.87 13.79 14.07
C ILE A 63 -13.36 13.44 14.10
N LEU A 64 -13.74 12.50 14.95
CA LEU A 64 -15.15 12.28 15.25
C LEU A 64 -15.71 13.52 15.96
N ASP A 65 -16.76 14.13 15.41
CA ASP A 65 -17.55 15.12 16.15
C ASP A 65 -18.33 14.39 17.24
N SER A 66 -17.66 14.11 18.36
CA SER A 66 -18.34 13.56 19.52
C SER A 66 -19.09 14.69 20.22
N HIS A 67 -20.41 14.70 20.09
CA HIS A 67 -21.28 15.56 20.91
C HIS A 67 -21.28 15.18 22.41
N SER A 68 -20.29 14.42 22.89
CA SER A 68 -20.11 14.09 24.29
C SER A 68 -18.84 14.73 24.81
N SER A 69 -19.02 15.73 25.67
CA SER A 69 -17.99 16.46 26.42
C SER A 69 -17.18 15.61 27.41
N SER A 70 -16.87 14.36 27.07
CA SER A 70 -16.07 13.44 27.88
C SER A 70 -15.61 12.23 27.05
N ARG A 71 -14.46 12.37 26.38
CA ARG A 71 -13.43 11.34 26.10
C ARG A 71 -12.45 11.94 25.10
N ASP A 72 -11.18 11.50 25.17
CA ASP A 72 -10.18 11.80 24.16
C ASP A 72 -10.78 11.60 22.76
N ASP A 73 -10.70 12.62 21.90
CA ASP A 73 -11.22 12.53 20.54
C ASP A 73 -10.59 11.32 19.85
N GLU A 74 -11.40 10.35 19.42
CA GLU A 74 -10.88 9.19 18.69
C GLU A 74 -10.43 9.65 17.31
N VAL A 75 -9.12 9.64 17.10
CA VAL A 75 -8.47 10.13 15.89
C VAL A 75 -8.22 8.96 14.93
N PHE A 76 -8.79 9.06 13.73
CA PHE A 76 -8.53 8.10 12.65
C PHE A 76 -7.62 8.74 11.61
N HIS A 77 -6.58 8.02 11.18
CA HIS A 77 -5.68 8.50 10.14
C HIS A 77 -6.13 8.01 8.76
N ILE A 78 -5.97 8.86 7.74
CA ILE A 78 -6.22 8.49 6.34
C ILE A 78 -4.89 8.60 5.58
N ASP A 79 -4.50 7.55 4.87
CA ASP A 79 -3.31 7.55 4.01
C ASP A 79 -3.68 7.79 2.55
N GLN A 80 -4.68 7.07 2.03
CA GLN A 80 -5.03 7.13 0.61
C GLN A 80 -6.54 7.14 0.44
N MET A 81 -7.03 7.99 -0.48
CA MET A 81 -8.39 7.93 -1.02
C MET A 81 -8.34 7.48 -2.47
N TRP A 82 -8.96 6.35 -2.78
CA TRP A 82 -9.05 5.81 -4.13
C TRP A 82 -9.78 6.79 -5.05
N GLY A 83 -9.45 6.80 -6.34
CA GLY A 83 -10.06 7.71 -7.30
C GLY A 83 -9.77 7.32 -8.74
N ASN A 84 -9.12 8.18 -9.51
CA ASN A 84 -8.91 7.94 -10.93
C ASN A 84 -7.43 8.11 -11.33
N GLY A 85 -6.96 7.22 -12.19
CA GLY A 85 -5.62 7.24 -12.76
C GLY A 85 -4.51 6.89 -11.75
N ALA A 86 -3.28 6.83 -12.25
CA ALA A 86 -2.11 6.72 -11.38
C ALA A 86 -1.84 8.05 -10.66
N THR A 87 -1.38 7.98 -9.42
CA THR A 87 -0.91 9.14 -8.64
C THR A 87 0.37 9.73 -9.24
N THR A 88 0.74 10.94 -8.82
CA THR A 88 1.99 11.60 -9.27
C THR A 88 3.26 10.81 -8.98
N ASN A 89 3.25 9.91 -7.98
CA ASN A 89 4.35 8.97 -7.70
C ASN A 89 4.23 7.61 -8.40
N GLY A 90 3.31 7.48 -9.37
CA GLY A 90 3.15 6.27 -10.18
C GLY A 90 2.37 5.13 -9.51
N SER A 91 1.78 5.35 -8.34
CA SER A 91 0.92 4.33 -7.70
C SER A 91 -0.42 4.24 -8.42
N ASP A 92 -0.91 3.02 -8.64
CA ASP A 92 -2.25 2.82 -9.20
C ASP A 92 -3.32 3.27 -8.17
N ASN A 93 -4.22 4.15 -8.58
CA ASN A 93 -5.25 4.74 -7.74
C ASN A 93 -6.65 4.65 -8.39
N ASN A 94 -6.80 3.83 -9.45
CA ASN A 94 -8.10 3.61 -10.09
C ASN A 94 -9.04 2.84 -9.17
N ILE A 95 -10.07 3.51 -8.67
CA ILE A 95 -11.09 2.93 -7.80
C ILE A 95 -11.83 1.78 -8.49
N ASP A 96 -12.10 1.89 -9.79
CA ASP A 96 -12.87 0.91 -10.56
C ASP A 96 -12.07 -0.35 -10.96
N SER A 97 -10.76 -0.41 -10.67
CA SER A 97 -9.95 -1.62 -10.85
C SER A 97 -9.32 -2.10 -9.55
N VAL A 98 -8.76 -1.20 -8.73
CA VAL A 98 -8.07 -1.57 -7.49
C VAL A 98 -9.05 -1.95 -6.40
N VAL A 99 -10.14 -1.19 -6.22
CA VAL A 99 -11.09 -1.45 -5.12
C VAL A 99 -11.83 -2.77 -5.27
N PRO A 100 -12.36 -3.17 -6.44
CA PRO A 100 -12.98 -4.49 -6.59
C PRO A 100 -12.06 -5.65 -6.20
N PHE A 101 -10.77 -5.56 -6.56
CA PHE A 101 -9.77 -6.56 -6.15
C PHE A 101 -9.58 -6.58 -4.63
N LEU A 102 -9.40 -5.41 -4.00
CA LEU A 102 -9.23 -5.32 -2.55
C LEU A 102 -10.48 -5.77 -1.78
N ALA A 103 -11.67 -5.48 -2.31
CA ALA A 103 -12.92 -5.92 -1.70
C ALA A 103 -13.04 -7.45 -1.72
N ASP A 104 -12.65 -8.10 -2.82
CA ASP A 104 -12.61 -9.57 -2.90
C ASP A 104 -11.57 -10.17 -1.92
N GLU A 105 -10.34 -9.64 -1.93
CA GLU A 105 -9.25 -10.15 -1.09
C GLU A 105 -9.54 -10.03 0.41
N TYR A 106 -10.12 -8.90 0.84
CA TYR A 106 -10.45 -8.62 2.24
C TYR A 106 -11.90 -8.96 2.59
N GLN A 107 -12.62 -9.65 1.71
CA GLN A 107 -14.01 -10.07 1.90
C GLN A 107 -14.94 -8.91 2.32
N ILE A 108 -14.67 -7.71 1.80
CA ILE A 108 -15.47 -6.52 2.06
C ILE A 108 -16.82 -6.70 1.36
N PRO A 109 -17.95 -6.60 2.09
CA PRO A 109 -19.25 -6.93 1.53
C PRO A 109 -19.69 -5.89 0.48
N ASP A 110 -20.39 -6.35 -0.56
CA ASP A 110 -20.95 -5.51 -1.63
C ASP A 110 -21.91 -4.42 -1.14
N SER A 111 -22.40 -4.55 0.10
CA SER A 111 -23.26 -3.57 0.77
C SER A 111 -22.54 -2.26 1.12
N VAL A 112 -21.21 -2.21 0.99
CA VAL A 112 -20.40 -1.02 1.21
C VAL A 112 -19.45 -0.78 0.02
N LEU A 113 -18.84 0.40 -0.03
CA LEU A 113 -17.78 0.74 -0.98
C LEU A 113 -16.52 1.16 -0.22
N LEU A 114 -15.45 0.38 -0.31
CA LEU A 114 -14.12 0.82 0.10
C LEU A 114 -13.71 2.05 -0.71
N PHE A 115 -13.34 3.12 -0.02
CA PHE A 115 -12.91 4.37 -0.69
C PHE A 115 -11.60 4.92 -0.14
N ALA A 116 -11.18 4.51 1.06
CA ALA A 116 -9.91 4.96 1.63
C ALA A 116 -9.28 3.92 2.57
N THR A 117 -7.97 4.03 2.77
CA THR A 117 -7.20 3.25 3.74
C THR A 117 -6.61 4.16 4.80
N SER A 118 -6.35 3.59 5.98
CA SER A 118 -5.61 4.27 7.04
C SER A 118 -4.09 4.20 6.81
N ASN A 119 -3.32 4.78 7.72
CA ASN A 119 -1.86 4.65 7.74
C ASN A 119 -1.36 3.23 8.09
N SER A 120 -2.22 2.33 8.55
CA SER A 120 -1.94 0.89 8.66
C SER A 120 -2.32 0.12 7.39
N GLY A 121 -2.63 0.80 6.29
CA GLY A 121 -3.03 0.17 5.04
C GLY A 121 -4.39 -0.49 5.16
N MET A 122 -4.53 -1.74 4.71
CA MET A 122 -5.81 -2.46 4.76
C MET A 122 -6.13 -3.06 6.14
N HIS A 123 -5.25 -2.93 7.14
CA HIS A 123 -5.59 -3.28 8.53
C HIS A 123 -6.63 -2.32 9.13
N GLY A 124 -6.78 -1.13 8.56
CA GLY A 124 -7.85 -0.19 8.90
C GLY A 124 -8.32 0.57 7.67
N TYR A 125 -9.59 0.50 7.33
CA TYR A 125 -10.09 1.10 6.09
C TYR A 125 -11.45 1.77 6.24
N PHE A 126 -11.75 2.68 5.32
CA PHE A 126 -13.00 3.43 5.32
C PHE A 126 -13.88 3.01 4.16
N VAL A 127 -15.16 2.83 4.48
CA VAL A 127 -16.19 2.44 3.52
C VAL A 127 -17.37 3.40 3.54
N ILE A 128 -17.99 3.60 2.38
CA ILE A 128 -19.30 4.25 2.26
C ILE A 128 -20.35 3.16 2.33
N ASN A 129 -21.26 3.26 3.29
CA ASN A 129 -22.36 2.33 3.43
C ASN A 129 -23.44 2.56 2.37
N TYR A 130 -23.92 1.50 1.73
CA TYR A 130 -25.12 1.55 0.88
C TYR A 130 -26.26 0.75 1.51
N TYR A 131 -25.97 -0.47 1.96
CA TYR A 131 -26.99 -1.43 2.41
C TYR A 131 -26.54 -2.31 3.59
N LEU A 132 -25.43 -2.00 4.26
CA LEU A 132 -24.98 -2.77 5.42
C LEU A 132 -25.96 -2.57 6.57
N GLU A 133 -26.52 -3.67 7.05
CA GLU A 133 -27.50 -3.64 8.13
C GLU A 133 -26.91 -3.01 9.40
N GLY A 134 -27.74 -2.26 10.13
CA GLY A 134 -27.34 -1.58 11.36
C GLY A 134 -26.75 -0.18 11.16
N TYR A 135 -26.47 0.24 9.93
CA TYR A 135 -25.93 1.57 9.61
C TYR A 135 -26.80 2.31 8.56
N PRO A 136 -26.97 3.64 8.66
CA PRO A 136 -27.72 4.39 7.64
C PRO A 136 -27.03 4.36 6.27
N PRO A 137 -27.77 4.22 5.16
CA PRO A 137 -27.21 4.40 3.81
C PRO A 137 -26.57 5.79 3.66
N GLY A 138 -25.40 5.83 3.02
CA GLY A 138 -24.59 7.04 2.83
C GLY A 138 -23.60 7.33 3.96
N SER A 139 -23.68 6.63 5.11
CA SER A 139 -22.77 6.84 6.22
C SER A 139 -21.35 6.40 5.88
N VAL A 140 -20.35 7.09 6.43
CA VAL A 140 -18.95 6.64 6.36
C VAL A 140 -18.63 5.81 7.59
N LEU A 141 -18.08 4.63 7.38
CA LEU A 141 -17.68 3.68 8.42
C LEU A 141 -16.17 3.46 8.34
N TYR A 142 -15.54 3.27 9.49
CA TYR A 142 -14.20 2.73 9.61
C TYR A 142 -14.30 1.28 10.04
N VAL A 143 -13.47 0.42 9.45
CA VAL A 143 -13.36 -0.99 9.79
C VAL A 143 -11.95 -1.27 10.26
N ASP A 144 -11.83 -1.84 11.45
CA ASP A 144 -10.60 -2.39 12.00
C ASP A 144 -10.56 -3.90 11.72
N ASP A 145 -9.69 -4.31 10.81
CA ASP A 145 -9.59 -5.72 10.37
C ASP A 145 -8.80 -6.58 11.37
N GLU A 146 -8.03 -5.97 12.28
CA GLU A 146 -7.25 -6.69 13.29
C GLU A 146 -8.11 -7.14 14.47
N ILE A 147 -9.18 -6.39 14.78
CA ILE A 147 -10.08 -6.64 15.92
C ILE A 147 -11.43 -7.20 15.44
N ASN A 148 -11.41 -8.39 14.81
CA ASN A 148 -12.61 -9.10 14.32
C ASN A 148 -13.52 -8.24 13.42
N GLY A 149 -12.96 -7.31 12.63
CA GLY A 149 -13.75 -6.45 11.75
C GLY A 149 -14.60 -5.44 12.51
N GLN A 150 -14.10 -4.87 13.61
CA GLN A 150 -14.85 -3.87 14.37
C GLN A 150 -15.22 -2.67 13.48
N ILE A 151 -16.51 -2.33 13.43
CA ILE A 151 -17.03 -1.25 12.59
C ILE A 151 -17.41 -0.04 13.45
N THR A 152 -16.77 1.10 13.20
CA THR A 152 -17.07 2.39 13.84
C THR A 152 -17.72 3.32 12.83
N LYS A 153 -18.89 3.90 13.17
CA LYS A 153 -19.51 4.93 12.31
C LYS A 153 -18.77 6.26 12.48
N ILE A 154 -18.20 6.77 11.39
CA ILE A 154 -17.41 8.00 11.38
C ILE A 154 -18.27 9.23 11.12
N SER A 155 -19.24 9.14 10.20
CA SER A 155 -20.17 10.23 9.91
C SER A 155 -21.43 9.72 9.23
N ASP A 156 -22.48 10.54 9.18
CA ASP A 156 -23.74 10.17 8.54
C ASP A 156 -23.70 10.34 7.01
N THR A 157 -22.75 11.14 6.49
CA THR A 157 -22.58 11.37 5.05
C THR A 157 -21.11 11.57 4.68
N PHE A 158 -20.75 11.26 3.45
CA PHE A 158 -19.41 11.55 2.92
C PHE A 158 -19.03 13.05 3.00
N ASP A 159 -19.99 13.95 2.83
CA ASP A 159 -19.75 15.39 2.92
C ASP A 159 -19.34 15.81 4.35
N GLN A 160 -20.03 15.28 5.37
CA GLN A 160 -19.65 15.46 6.77
C GLN A 160 -18.27 14.86 7.06
N PHE A 161 -17.97 13.67 6.53
CA PHE A 161 -16.65 13.07 6.65
C PHE A 161 -15.56 14.01 6.12
N ILE A 162 -15.70 14.54 4.91
CA ILE A 162 -14.74 15.50 4.35
C ILE A 162 -14.63 16.76 5.20
N GLY A 163 -15.74 17.29 5.73
CA GLY A 163 -15.74 18.43 6.64
C GLY A 163 -14.98 18.18 7.96
N ASN A 164 -14.81 16.91 8.34
CA ASN A 164 -14.09 16.48 9.54
C ASN A 164 -12.63 16.06 9.25
N VAL A 165 -12.20 16.03 7.98
CA VAL A 165 -10.81 15.80 7.62
C VAL A 165 -9.99 17.03 8.01
N GLN A 166 -8.93 16.80 8.77
CA GLN A 166 -8.00 17.83 9.21
C GLN A 166 -6.57 17.40 8.86
N GLN A 167 -5.77 18.38 8.47
CA GLN A 167 -4.33 18.23 8.39
C GLN A 167 -3.72 18.83 9.66
N ASP A 168 -2.93 18.04 10.38
CA ASP A 168 -2.22 18.58 11.54
C ASP A 168 -1.07 19.47 11.05
N THR A 169 -1.18 20.78 11.29
CA THR A 169 -0.12 21.76 10.99
C THR A 169 0.95 21.81 12.07
N GLU A 170 0.66 21.29 13.26
CA GLU A 170 1.62 21.14 14.36
C GLU A 170 2.00 19.66 14.48
N SER A 171 3.11 19.28 13.86
CA SER A 171 3.75 18.00 14.20
C SER A 171 4.30 18.09 15.62
N PRO A 172 3.90 17.23 16.58
CA PRO A 172 4.92 16.60 17.39
C PRO A 172 5.69 15.70 16.42
N SER A 173 6.87 16.15 16.05
CA SER A 173 7.89 15.37 15.35
C SER A 173 7.79 13.87 15.66
N GLY A 174 7.32 13.07 14.70
CA GLY A 174 7.45 11.62 14.66
C GLY A 174 6.79 10.86 15.83
N ARG A 175 6.24 9.68 15.53
CA ARG A 175 6.55 8.60 16.49
C ARG A 175 8.08 8.52 16.50
N ASP A 176 8.68 8.78 17.65
CA ASP A 176 10.09 8.44 17.90
C ASP A 176 10.18 6.91 17.89
N TYR A 177 10.14 6.32 16.69
CA TYR A 177 10.94 5.14 16.42
C TYR A 177 12.35 5.68 16.55
N GLY A 178 12.98 5.42 17.70
CA GLY A 178 14.28 5.97 18.07
C GLY A 178 15.14 6.12 16.84
N THR A 179 15.65 7.35 16.60
CA THR A 179 16.49 7.72 15.45
C THR A 179 17.14 6.49 14.83
N PRO A 180 16.81 6.13 13.57
CA PRO A 180 17.53 5.06 12.91
C PRO A 180 19.02 5.36 13.03
N GLN A 181 19.79 4.52 13.74
CA GLN A 181 21.24 4.67 13.79
C GLN A 181 21.83 4.62 12.36
N LEU A 182 21.05 4.11 11.39
CA LEU A 182 21.34 3.98 9.98
C LEU A 182 20.15 4.45 9.13
N THR A 183 20.41 5.21 8.08
CA THR A 183 19.43 5.56 7.03
C THR A 183 18.85 4.29 6.35
N PRO A 184 17.68 4.34 5.67
CA PRO A 184 17.14 3.19 4.94
C PRO A 184 18.16 2.54 3.98
N VAL A 185 18.95 3.35 3.29
CA VAL A 185 20.02 2.89 2.40
C VAL A 185 21.12 2.16 3.16
N GLU A 186 21.51 2.66 4.34
CA GLU A 186 22.50 1.98 5.18
C GLU A 186 21.96 0.69 5.78
N GLY A 187 20.67 0.64 6.14
CA GLY A 187 19.97 -0.58 6.54
C GLY A 187 19.96 -1.63 5.43
N ALA A 188 19.60 -1.27 4.20
CA ALA A 188 19.68 -2.18 3.06
C ALA A 188 21.12 -2.70 2.82
N LYS A 189 22.13 -1.83 2.99
CA LYS A 189 23.54 -2.19 2.77
C LYS A 189 24.17 -3.02 3.89
N LYS A 190 23.74 -2.88 5.14
CA LYS A 190 24.44 -3.45 6.31
C LYS A 190 23.55 -4.26 7.26
N GLY A 191 22.24 -4.12 7.15
CA GLY A 191 21.27 -4.80 7.99
C GLY A 191 21.33 -6.32 7.82
N ALA A 192 20.88 -7.02 8.87
CA ALA A 192 20.83 -8.47 8.89
C ALA A 192 19.83 -8.99 7.84
N LEU A 193 20.19 -10.02 7.10
CA LEU A 193 19.26 -10.71 6.20
C LEU A 193 18.41 -11.70 6.99
N SER A 194 17.22 -12.05 6.48
CA SER A 194 16.41 -13.11 7.07
C SER A 194 17.12 -14.47 6.95
N GLU A 195 16.80 -15.42 7.83
CA GLU A 195 17.44 -16.74 7.81
C GLU A 195 17.24 -17.48 6.48
N ASP A 196 16.06 -17.33 5.88
CA ASP A 196 15.75 -17.91 4.57
C ASP A 196 16.60 -17.28 3.47
N LEU A 197 16.74 -15.96 3.48
CA LEU A 197 17.54 -15.26 2.51
C LEU A 197 19.03 -15.59 2.64
N ILE A 198 19.55 -15.75 3.86
CA ILE A 198 20.92 -16.23 4.10
C ILE A 198 21.11 -17.61 3.47
N ARG A 199 20.20 -18.56 3.73
CA ARG A 199 20.28 -19.91 3.16
C ARG A 199 20.27 -19.90 1.62
N MET A 200 19.48 -19.02 1.02
CA MET A 200 19.40 -18.89 -0.44
C MET A 200 20.68 -18.28 -1.02
N VAL A 201 21.21 -17.23 -0.40
CA VAL A 201 22.47 -16.59 -0.80
C VAL A 201 23.63 -17.57 -0.71
N ASP A 202 23.74 -18.32 0.39
CA ASP A 202 24.82 -19.31 0.61
C ASP A 202 24.82 -20.46 -0.41
N THR A 203 23.67 -20.75 -1.00
CA THR A 203 23.48 -21.83 -1.98
C THR A 203 23.43 -21.33 -3.42
N ALA A 204 23.44 -20.01 -3.63
CA ALA A 204 23.38 -19.43 -4.95
C ALA A 204 24.65 -19.78 -5.78
N PRO A 205 24.51 -20.05 -7.09
CA PRO A 205 25.66 -20.35 -7.95
C PRO A 205 26.52 -19.11 -8.25
N VAL A 206 26.06 -17.93 -7.87
CA VAL A 206 26.70 -16.63 -8.12
C VAL A 206 27.36 -16.16 -6.83
N ARG A 207 28.68 -15.93 -6.88
CA ARG A 207 29.49 -15.64 -5.67
C ARG A 207 29.13 -14.34 -4.99
N ASP A 208 28.67 -13.35 -5.75
CA ASP A 208 28.29 -12.02 -5.28
C ASP A 208 26.77 -11.88 -5.07
N ALA A 209 26.08 -12.98 -4.75
CA ALA A 209 24.63 -13.01 -4.58
C ALA A 209 24.15 -12.06 -3.47
N GLU A 210 24.88 -11.96 -2.36
CA GLU A 210 24.55 -11.04 -1.27
C GLU A 210 24.66 -9.58 -1.74
N GLU A 211 25.73 -9.24 -2.45
CA GLU A 211 25.96 -7.89 -2.96
C GLU A 211 24.86 -7.49 -3.94
N LEU A 212 24.40 -8.40 -4.81
CA LEU A 212 23.29 -8.16 -5.73
C LEU A 212 21.97 -7.89 -4.98
N VAL A 213 21.67 -8.68 -3.94
CA VAL A 213 20.50 -8.45 -3.07
C VAL A 213 20.57 -7.07 -2.44
N ARG A 214 21.72 -6.72 -1.85
CA ARG A 214 21.91 -5.44 -1.17
C ARG A 214 21.87 -4.26 -2.14
N ALA A 215 22.39 -4.40 -3.35
CA ALA A 215 22.32 -3.38 -4.40
C ALA A 215 20.86 -3.11 -4.80
N ALA A 216 20.09 -4.16 -5.09
CA ALA A 216 18.68 -4.04 -5.43
C ALA A 216 17.87 -3.40 -4.29
N ALA A 217 18.10 -3.84 -3.05
CA ALA A 217 17.46 -3.27 -1.87
C ALA A 217 17.82 -1.79 -1.68
N ALA A 218 19.10 -1.42 -1.84
CA ALA A 218 19.57 -0.05 -1.72
C ALA A 218 18.96 0.89 -2.78
N GLN A 219 18.83 0.42 -4.03
CA GLN A 219 18.14 1.17 -5.08
C GLN A 219 16.67 1.36 -4.73
N LYS A 220 16.00 0.33 -4.22
CA LYS A 220 14.59 0.40 -3.82
C LYS A 220 14.33 1.40 -2.68
N VAL A 221 15.12 1.34 -1.61
CA VAL A 221 14.94 2.19 -0.42
C VAL A 221 15.42 3.63 -0.62
N SER A 222 16.04 3.95 -1.76
CA SER A 222 16.42 5.33 -2.11
C SER A 222 15.23 6.21 -2.54
N GLN A 223 14.04 5.61 -2.68
CA GLN A 223 12.82 6.26 -3.16
C GLN A 223 11.99 6.89 -2.01
N GLU A 224 11.03 7.77 -2.35
CA GLU A 224 10.16 8.46 -1.40
C GLU A 224 9.37 7.53 -0.46
N LYS A 225 9.04 6.30 -0.93
CA LYS A 225 8.45 5.22 -0.13
C LYS A 225 9.44 4.06 -0.01
N PRO A 226 10.42 4.15 0.90
CA PRO A 226 11.58 3.25 0.89
C PRO A 226 11.21 1.77 1.06
N TYR A 227 10.21 1.47 1.89
CA TYR A 227 9.87 0.09 2.26
C TYR A 227 8.61 -0.47 1.59
N ALA A 228 7.90 0.31 0.76
CA ALA A 228 6.69 -0.18 0.08
C ALA A 228 7.04 -0.77 -1.29
N ILE A 229 6.77 -2.06 -1.52
CA ILE A 229 6.86 -2.70 -2.83
C ILE A 229 5.74 -2.15 -3.73
N GLY A 230 6.15 -1.39 -4.73
CA GLY A 230 5.28 -0.72 -5.67
C GLY A 230 5.33 -1.33 -7.08
N SER A 231 4.82 -0.56 -8.05
CA SER A 231 4.90 -0.90 -9.47
C SER A 231 6.12 -0.26 -10.17
N ASP A 232 6.97 0.44 -9.41
CA ASP A 232 8.19 1.08 -9.89
C ASP A 232 9.28 0.07 -10.25
N GLU A 233 10.22 0.48 -11.09
CA GLU A 233 11.25 -0.42 -11.63
C GLU A 233 12.15 -1.00 -10.54
N ASN A 234 12.48 -0.23 -9.49
CA ASN A 234 13.33 -0.71 -8.40
C ASN A 234 12.62 -1.77 -7.54
N SER A 235 11.30 -1.64 -7.35
CA SER A 235 10.47 -2.70 -6.74
C SER A 235 10.52 -3.97 -7.57
N LYS A 236 10.39 -3.86 -8.90
CA LYS A 236 10.43 -5.02 -9.78
C LYS A 236 11.80 -5.71 -9.77
N ILE A 237 12.88 -4.95 -9.87
CA ILE A 237 14.27 -5.45 -9.78
C ILE A 237 14.50 -6.22 -8.48
N LEU A 238 14.04 -5.69 -7.35
CA LEU A 238 14.16 -6.36 -6.06
C LEU A 238 13.38 -7.68 -6.03
N LEU A 239 12.17 -7.70 -6.56
CA LEU A 239 11.36 -8.92 -6.70
C LEU A 239 12.02 -9.94 -7.64
N ASP A 240 12.63 -9.50 -8.73
CA ASP A 240 13.34 -10.37 -9.67
C ASP A 240 14.51 -11.09 -8.99
N ILE A 241 15.27 -10.39 -8.14
CA ILE A 241 16.36 -11.00 -7.35
C ILE A 241 15.82 -12.02 -6.33
N PHE A 242 14.75 -11.70 -5.60
CA PHE A 242 14.17 -12.64 -4.63
C PHE A 242 13.59 -13.89 -5.31
N MET A 243 12.92 -13.73 -6.45
CA MET A 243 12.42 -14.87 -7.22
C MET A 243 13.55 -15.70 -7.83
N TRP A 244 14.62 -15.08 -8.31
CA TRP A 244 15.82 -15.80 -8.76
C TRP A 244 16.41 -16.68 -7.65
N LEU A 245 16.63 -16.10 -6.46
CA LEU A 245 17.15 -16.84 -5.31
C LEU A 245 16.22 -17.96 -4.88
N LEU A 246 14.92 -17.69 -4.77
CA LEU A 246 13.93 -18.68 -4.34
C LEU A 246 13.83 -19.83 -5.35
N SER A 247 13.76 -19.53 -6.65
CA SER A 247 13.67 -20.55 -7.71
C SER A 247 14.95 -21.35 -7.93
N GLY A 248 16.11 -20.80 -7.51
CA GLY A 248 17.38 -21.53 -7.43
C GLY A 248 17.47 -22.46 -6.21
N TYR A 249 16.80 -22.09 -5.12
CA TYR A 249 16.78 -22.86 -3.87
C TYR A 249 15.75 -24.01 -3.91
N ARG A 250 14.60 -23.79 -4.53
CA ARG A 250 13.53 -24.78 -4.68
C ARG A 250 12.68 -24.53 -5.92
N PRO A 251 11.97 -25.56 -6.43
CA PRO A 251 10.93 -25.35 -7.42
C PRO A 251 9.84 -24.37 -6.93
N VAL A 252 9.51 -23.39 -7.78
CA VAL A 252 8.40 -22.44 -7.59
C VAL A 252 7.37 -22.70 -8.68
N TRP A 253 6.19 -23.20 -8.33
CA TRP A 253 5.27 -23.75 -9.33
C TRP A 253 4.23 -22.77 -9.85
N ASN A 254 3.96 -21.71 -9.10
CA ASN A 254 2.99 -20.67 -9.43
C ASN A 254 3.22 -19.44 -8.54
N PHE A 255 2.41 -18.40 -8.78
CA PHE A 255 2.42 -17.17 -8.01
C PHE A 255 2.23 -17.38 -6.51
N ASP A 256 1.23 -18.17 -6.09
CA ASP A 256 0.95 -18.38 -4.67
C ASP A 256 2.10 -19.09 -3.96
N ASP A 257 2.78 -20.01 -4.64
CA ASP A 257 3.97 -20.70 -4.15
C ASP A 257 5.15 -19.73 -3.95
N PHE A 258 5.29 -18.73 -4.82
CA PHE A 258 6.26 -17.64 -4.63
C PHE A 258 5.86 -16.75 -3.46
N ALA A 259 4.62 -16.23 -3.46
CA ALA A 259 4.19 -15.17 -2.54
C ALA A 259 3.96 -15.68 -1.12
N PHE A 260 3.30 -16.83 -0.96
CA PHE A 260 2.79 -17.32 0.33
C PHE A 260 3.28 -18.73 0.68
N GLY A 261 4.01 -19.38 -0.24
CA GLY A 261 4.47 -20.75 -0.07
C GLY A 261 3.33 -21.76 -0.13
N ARG A 262 3.65 -23.02 0.24
CA ARG A 262 2.66 -24.10 0.28
C ARG A 262 2.23 -24.34 1.72
N LYS A 263 0.91 -24.34 1.97
CA LYS A 263 0.32 -24.53 3.32
C LYS A 263 0.84 -25.76 4.07
N GLU A 264 1.30 -26.77 3.35
CA GLU A 264 1.74 -28.06 3.90
C GLU A 264 3.24 -28.11 4.25
N THR A 265 4.00 -27.07 3.89
CA THR A 265 5.45 -27.05 4.07
C THR A 265 5.89 -25.74 4.70
N SER A 266 6.75 -25.78 5.70
CA SER A 266 7.49 -24.61 6.21
C SER A 266 8.56 -24.13 5.20
N SER A 267 8.27 -24.22 3.91
CA SER A 267 9.21 -23.88 2.84
C SER A 267 9.30 -22.37 2.70
N PRO A 268 10.51 -21.84 2.42
CA PRO A 268 10.72 -20.41 2.23
C PRO A 268 9.82 -19.86 1.13
N ASN A 269 9.34 -18.63 1.28
CA ASN A 269 8.54 -17.90 0.30
C ASN A 269 8.87 -16.41 0.40
N PHE A 270 8.22 -15.57 -0.42
CA PHE A 270 8.47 -14.14 -0.41
C PHE A 270 8.26 -13.51 0.97
N ASP A 271 7.17 -13.85 1.66
CA ASP A 271 6.87 -13.35 3.01
C ASP A 271 8.00 -13.66 4.00
N THR A 272 8.50 -14.90 4.00
CA THR A 272 9.59 -15.30 4.91
C THR A 272 10.94 -14.73 4.52
N ILE A 273 11.18 -14.48 3.21
CA ILE A 273 12.39 -13.82 2.72
C ILE A 273 12.47 -12.38 3.23
N ILE A 274 11.37 -11.62 3.13
CA ILE A 274 11.40 -10.19 3.48
C ILE A 274 11.19 -9.95 4.97
N LYS A 275 10.60 -10.91 5.69
CA LYS A 275 10.38 -10.83 7.13
C LYS A 275 11.70 -10.66 7.87
N ASP A 276 11.78 -9.61 8.68
CA ASP A 276 12.95 -9.25 9.50
C ASP A 276 14.26 -9.04 8.69
N CYS A 277 14.14 -8.94 7.36
CA CYS A 277 15.27 -8.68 6.48
C CYS A 277 15.69 -7.20 6.53
N PHE A 278 16.98 -6.95 6.32
CA PHE A 278 17.64 -5.65 6.45
C PHE A 278 17.46 -4.99 7.83
N SER A 279 17.12 -5.78 8.85
CA SER A 279 16.91 -5.30 10.21
C SER A 279 18.21 -4.79 10.84
N THR A 280 18.10 -3.72 11.64
CA THR A 280 19.21 -3.13 12.39
C THR A 280 19.05 -3.31 13.90
N GLY A 281 18.33 -4.34 14.34
CA GLY A 281 18.16 -4.72 15.75
C GLY A 281 17.00 -4.04 16.46
N GLU A 282 16.93 -2.70 16.46
CA GLU A 282 15.89 -1.95 17.20
C GLU A 282 14.81 -1.32 16.31
N ASN A 283 15.03 -1.28 15.00
CA ASN A 283 14.07 -0.75 14.02
C ASN A 283 13.75 -1.80 12.98
N TYR A 284 12.45 -2.09 12.81
CA TYR A 284 11.94 -2.96 11.77
C TYR A 284 12.16 -2.31 10.40
N MET A 285 12.88 -3.00 9.50
CA MET A 285 13.14 -2.56 8.12
C MET A 285 12.69 -3.63 7.09
N GLY A 286 11.58 -4.32 7.37
CA GLY A 286 10.95 -5.19 6.38
C GLY A 286 10.29 -4.41 5.23
N PHE A 287 10.10 -5.06 4.09
CA PHE A 287 9.33 -4.50 2.99
C PHE A 287 7.84 -4.80 3.19
N ASN A 288 6.99 -3.78 3.01
CA ASN A 288 5.54 -3.94 2.95
C ASN A 288 5.12 -4.17 1.50
N TYR A 289 4.19 -5.09 1.28
CA TYR A 289 3.71 -5.42 -0.06
C TYR A 289 2.20 -5.70 -0.03
N SER A 290 1.57 -5.66 -1.21
CA SER A 290 0.22 -6.19 -1.39
C SER A 290 0.25 -7.32 -2.41
N ARG A 291 -0.66 -8.28 -2.23
CA ARG A 291 -0.84 -9.39 -3.19
C ARG A 291 -1.05 -8.88 -4.61
N PHE A 292 -1.83 -7.81 -4.77
CA PHE A 292 -2.07 -7.16 -6.05
C PHE A 292 -0.76 -6.77 -6.76
N LYS A 293 0.14 -6.08 -6.04
CA LYS A 293 1.40 -5.58 -6.62
C LYS A 293 2.34 -6.73 -6.98
N LEU A 294 2.40 -7.77 -6.14
CA LEU A 294 3.14 -8.97 -6.48
C LEU A 294 2.55 -9.69 -7.70
N ASN A 295 1.22 -9.79 -7.78
CA ASN A 295 0.56 -10.47 -8.90
C ASN A 295 0.77 -9.70 -10.21
N MET A 296 0.66 -8.36 -10.19
CA MET A 296 1.00 -7.52 -11.33
C MET A 296 2.44 -7.73 -11.82
N TRP A 297 3.41 -7.79 -10.89
CA TRP A 297 4.80 -8.07 -11.23
C TRP A 297 4.94 -9.47 -11.85
N TRP A 298 4.32 -10.49 -11.24
CA TRP A 298 4.36 -11.86 -11.74
C TRP A 298 3.79 -11.96 -13.17
N ASP A 299 2.60 -11.40 -13.39
CA ASP A 299 1.94 -11.37 -14.69
C ASP A 299 2.76 -10.62 -15.74
N ASP A 300 3.41 -9.51 -15.36
CA ASP A 300 4.33 -8.78 -16.23
C ASP A 300 5.55 -9.64 -16.61
N ARG A 301 6.19 -10.33 -15.66
CA ARG A 301 7.38 -11.17 -15.95
C ARG A 301 7.04 -12.40 -16.78
N VAL A 302 5.89 -13.03 -16.53
CA VAL A 302 5.42 -14.17 -17.32
C VAL A 302 4.96 -13.72 -18.71
N GLY A 303 4.17 -12.64 -18.79
CA GLY A 303 3.60 -12.12 -20.03
C GLY A 303 4.67 -11.63 -21.02
N ASN A 304 5.75 -11.02 -20.52
CA ASN A 304 6.90 -10.63 -21.33
C ASN A 304 7.88 -11.79 -21.59
N GLY A 305 7.61 -12.98 -21.03
CA GLY A 305 8.44 -14.18 -21.22
C GLY A 305 9.83 -14.08 -20.60
N PHE A 306 10.00 -13.25 -19.55
CA PHE A 306 11.21 -13.21 -18.74
C PHE A 306 11.22 -14.38 -17.75
N LEU A 307 10.07 -14.61 -17.10
CA LEU A 307 9.84 -15.73 -16.19
C LEU A 307 9.12 -16.85 -16.93
N VAL A 308 9.76 -18.01 -17.05
CA VAL A 308 9.29 -19.14 -17.87
C VAL A 308 9.15 -20.41 -17.04
N ASN A 309 8.12 -21.20 -17.32
CA ASN A 309 7.95 -22.51 -16.70
C ASN A 309 8.79 -23.56 -17.47
N SER A 310 9.83 -24.10 -16.82
CA SER A 310 10.74 -25.09 -17.42
C SER A 310 10.32 -26.55 -17.19
N GLY A 311 9.14 -26.78 -16.60
CA GLY A 311 8.72 -28.10 -16.11
C GLY A 311 9.35 -28.50 -14.76
N GLN A 312 10.35 -27.74 -14.29
CA GLN A 312 10.93 -27.85 -12.95
C GLN A 312 10.51 -26.67 -12.04
N GLY A 313 9.49 -25.93 -12.44
CA GLY A 313 9.07 -24.66 -11.84
C GLY A 313 9.34 -23.46 -12.75
N TYR A 314 8.89 -22.30 -12.31
CA TYR A 314 9.16 -21.02 -12.94
C TYR A 314 10.57 -20.54 -12.60
N GLN A 315 11.30 -20.14 -13.63
CA GLN A 315 12.66 -19.62 -13.54
C GLN A 315 12.82 -18.46 -14.53
N PHE A 316 13.66 -17.49 -14.20
CA PHE A 316 14.01 -16.46 -15.17
C PHE A 316 14.90 -17.03 -16.27
N LYS A 317 14.78 -16.46 -17.47
CA LYS A 317 15.76 -16.73 -18.53
C LYS A 317 17.15 -16.24 -18.11
N GLU A 318 18.15 -17.02 -18.49
CA GLU A 318 19.54 -16.80 -18.10
C GLU A 318 20.12 -15.50 -18.68
N ASP A 319 19.78 -15.16 -19.92
CA ASP A 319 20.18 -13.91 -20.57
C ASP A 319 19.61 -12.67 -19.88
N TYR A 320 18.34 -12.74 -19.47
CA TYR A 320 17.70 -11.70 -18.66
C TYR A 320 18.40 -11.50 -17.31
N LEU A 321 18.63 -12.58 -16.56
CA LEU A 321 19.32 -12.50 -15.26
C LEU A 321 20.75 -11.96 -15.40
N ASN A 322 21.50 -12.41 -16.40
CA ASN A 322 22.84 -11.92 -16.65
C ASN A 322 22.86 -10.42 -16.93
N SER A 323 21.90 -9.91 -17.70
CA SER A 323 21.74 -8.46 -17.92
C SER A 323 21.45 -7.75 -16.61
N LEU A 324 20.51 -8.25 -15.81
CA LEU A 324 20.13 -7.67 -14.52
C LEU A 324 21.33 -7.60 -13.55
N PHE A 325 22.08 -8.69 -13.43
CA PHE A 325 23.24 -8.74 -12.54
C PHE A 325 24.33 -7.75 -12.97
N ASN A 326 24.58 -7.60 -14.27
CA ASN A 326 25.53 -6.62 -14.76
C ASN A 326 25.10 -5.19 -14.43
N THR A 327 23.83 -4.85 -14.62
CA THR A 327 23.28 -3.54 -14.24
C THR A 327 23.41 -3.27 -12.74
N LEU A 328 23.13 -4.26 -11.88
CA LEU A 328 23.30 -4.10 -10.43
C LEU A 328 24.76 -3.91 -10.04
N ARG A 329 25.68 -4.64 -10.65
CA ARG A 329 27.14 -4.53 -10.41
C ARG A 329 27.71 -3.17 -10.77
N GLU A 330 27.13 -2.47 -11.74
CA GLU A 330 27.52 -1.09 -12.06
C GLU A 330 27.21 -0.10 -10.93
N THR A 331 26.40 -0.49 -9.95
CA THR A 331 25.99 0.34 -8.81
C THR A 331 26.64 -0.04 -7.48
N LEU A 332 27.47 -1.09 -7.47
CA LEU A 332 28.24 -1.55 -6.31
C LEU A 332 29.48 -0.68 -6.07
#